data_AF-A0A2E6J510-F1
#
_entry.id   AF-A0A2E6J510-F1
#
_cell.length_a   1.000
_cell.length_b   1.000
_cell.length_c   1.000
_cell.angle_alpha   90.00
_cell.angle_beta   90.00
_cell.angle_gamma   90.00
#
_symmetry.space_group_name_H-M   'P 1'
#
loop_
_entity.id
_entity.type
_entity.pdbx_description
1 polymer ?
#
loop_
_entity_poly.entity_id
_entity_poly.type
_entity_poly.pdbx_seq_one_letter_code
_entity_poly.pdbx_strand_id
1 'polypeptide(L)'
;MSTPAQVTLSVSPRTRIDVVDVRARAASAHGDLLEHFPRALYYSFHTTAGYLDQGLAMRLNRKRNGVAPYLNFFQALFPEGGGYQHDELHLREELSEAQRRVEPRNADSHLAFISAGLRSCVTYRRRRGEPVYFIDLDGINNGQPRQRVTSILGYNSEEPVATVRVTVPISGHPVDSVNLKDPRLGLYDRCRELINQYGVDKGRIHIALAPGEHQAGLTVNEYETLLMQHDLAEVLRNPLRFMAEKSRHLLADPRAIPNKTIGYAKYDMVRVFNELVDALGLSESVVEKILARFIGAPARRFLRMKRSVCLLVSDGDQPGLGTLAEGPFQSPILVQWQRSERRERAIDVSLTRFR
;
A
#
# COMPACT_ATOMS: atom_id res chain seq x y z
N MET A 1 -18.21 0.55 -28.55
CA MET A 1 -17.21 0.80 -27.50
C MET A 1 -16.49 -0.51 -27.24
N SER A 2 -15.17 -0.50 -27.12
CA SER A 2 -14.39 -1.73 -26.90
C SER A 2 -14.61 -2.26 -25.48
N THR A 3 -14.88 -3.55 -25.33
CA THR A 3 -15.02 -4.22 -24.03
C THR A 3 -13.75 -4.04 -23.17
N PRO A 4 -13.85 -3.84 -21.84
CA PRO A 4 -12.66 -3.71 -20.99
C PRO A 4 -11.67 -4.87 -21.14
N ALA A 5 -10.39 -4.54 -21.30
CA ALA A 5 -9.33 -5.52 -21.51
C ALA A 5 -8.42 -5.61 -20.29
N GLN A 6 -8.07 -6.83 -19.89
CA GLN A 6 -7.17 -7.09 -18.77
C GLN A 6 -5.94 -7.84 -19.24
N VAL A 7 -4.78 -7.46 -18.73
CA VAL A 7 -3.54 -8.23 -18.85
C VAL A 7 -2.93 -8.43 -17.46
N THR A 8 -2.27 -9.57 -17.26
CA THR A 8 -1.56 -9.90 -16.03
C THR A 8 -0.08 -10.04 -16.34
N LEU A 9 0.76 -9.37 -15.55
CA LEU A 9 2.20 -9.33 -15.74
C LEU A 9 2.90 -9.97 -14.55
N SER A 10 3.80 -10.91 -14.84
CA SER A 10 4.81 -11.32 -13.86
C SER A 10 5.94 -10.29 -13.83
N VAL A 11 6.40 -9.93 -12.64
CA VAL A 11 7.52 -9.00 -12.41
C VAL A 11 8.53 -9.71 -11.52
N SER A 12 9.80 -9.68 -11.91
CA SER A 12 10.90 -10.22 -11.11
C SER A 12 11.82 -9.06 -10.74
N PRO A 13 11.78 -8.59 -9.48
CA PRO A 13 12.60 -7.47 -9.02
C PRO A 13 14.09 -7.80 -9.09
N ARG A 14 14.91 -6.81 -9.43
CA ARG A 14 16.38 -6.94 -9.54
C ARG A 14 17.12 -6.53 -8.27
N THR A 15 16.43 -5.80 -7.40
CA THR A 15 16.92 -5.28 -6.13
C THR A 15 15.82 -5.43 -5.08
N ARG A 16 16.17 -5.36 -3.79
CA ARG A 16 15.17 -5.36 -2.72
C ARG A 16 14.15 -4.24 -2.91
N ILE A 17 14.61 -3.05 -3.29
CA ILE A 17 13.73 -1.95 -3.65
C ILE A 17 13.89 -1.72 -5.14
N ASP A 18 12.81 -1.97 -5.88
CA ASP A 18 12.82 -1.92 -7.33
C ASP A 18 11.61 -1.15 -7.85
N VAL A 19 11.81 -0.49 -9.00
CA VAL A 19 10.83 0.40 -9.61
C VAL A 19 10.72 0.02 -11.07
N VAL A 20 9.63 -0.67 -11.42
CA VAL A 20 9.43 -1.28 -12.74
C VAL A 20 8.33 -0.54 -13.50
N ASP A 21 8.64 -0.01 -14.69
CA ASP A 21 7.61 0.56 -15.56
C ASP A 21 6.75 -0.56 -16.17
N VAL A 22 5.57 -0.75 -15.58
CA VAL A 22 4.65 -1.81 -16.01
C VAL A 22 3.92 -1.47 -17.29
N ARG A 23 3.88 -0.20 -17.72
CA ARG A 23 3.33 0.16 -19.05
C ARG A 23 4.27 -0.29 -20.15
N ALA A 24 5.56 0.01 -20.03
CA ALA A 24 6.56 -0.47 -20.97
C ALA A 24 6.60 -2.01 -21.00
N ARG A 25 6.51 -2.65 -19.84
CA ARG A 25 6.43 -4.12 -19.74
C ARG A 25 5.18 -4.69 -20.39
N ALA A 26 4.01 -4.08 -20.18
CA ALA A 26 2.76 -4.48 -20.83
C ALA A 26 2.85 -4.34 -22.35
N ALA A 27 3.38 -3.22 -22.85
CA ALA A 27 3.55 -2.98 -24.27
C ALA A 27 4.48 -4.03 -24.92
N SER A 28 5.57 -4.38 -24.23
CA SER A 28 6.50 -5.41 -24.71
C SER A 28 5.90 -6.81 -24.70
N ALA A 29 5.01 -7.14 -23.77
CA ALA A 29 4.46 -8.49 -23.60
C ALA A 29 3.14 -8.73 -24.34
N HIS A 30 2.31 -7.69 -24.49
CA HIS A 30 0.93 -7.77 -24.99
C HIS A 30 0.62 -6.74 -26.09
N GLY A 31 1.63 -6.05 -26.62
CA GLY A 31 1.46 -5.04 -27.66
C GLY A 31 0.65 -3.83 -27.18
N ASP A 32 -0.09 -3.23 -28.10
CA ASP A 32 -0.87 -2.01 -27.88
C ASP A 32 -2.30 -2.27 -27.39
N LEU A 33 -2.61 -3.49 -26.90
CA LEU A 33 -3.97 -3.87 -26.45
C LEU A 33 -4.56 -2.83 -25.49
N LEU A 34 -3.80 -2.51 -24.44
CA LEU A 34 -4.23 -1.54 -23.45
C LEU A 34 -4.26 -0.13 -24.04
N GLU A 35 -3.63 0.14 -25.19
CA GLU A 35 -3.50 1.47 -25.76
C GLU A 35 -4.82 2.11 -26.22
N HIS A 36 -5.83 1.30 -26.43
CA HIS A 36 -7.15 1.73 -26.88
C HIS A 36 -7.98 2.40 -25.79
N PHE A 37 -7.62 2.25 -24.52
CA PHE A 37 -8.44 2.69 -23.40
C PHE A 37 -7.96 4.02 -22.79
N PRO A 38 -8.85 5.01 -22.58
CA PRO A 38 -8.49 6.29 -21.97
C PRO A 38 -8.15 6.18 -20.47
N ARG A 39 -8.52 5.08 -19.82
CA ARG A 39 -8.25 4.80 -18.42
C ARG A 39 -7.72 3.38 -18.25
N ALA A 40 -6.88 3.20 -17.23
CA ALA A 40 -6.46 1.89 -16.78
C ALA A 40 -6.41 1.84 -15.25
N LEU A 41 -6.89 0.74 -14.69
CA LEU A 41 -6.71 0.36 -13.30
C LEU A 41 -5.51 -0.59 -13.20
N TYR A 42 -4.63 -0.34 -12.25
CA TYR A 42 -3.46 -1.16 -11.96
C TYR A 42 -3.65 -1.80 -10.59
N TYR A 43 -3.44 -3.11 -10.52
CA TYR A 43 -3.72 -3.91 -9.32
C TYR A 43 -2.55 -4.83 -8.96
N SER A 44 -1.88 -4.53 -7.86
CA SER A 44 -0.87 -5.37 -7.24
C SER A 44 -1.52 -6.43 -6.36
N PHE A 45 -1.03 -7.66 -6.44
CA PHE A 45 -1.42 -8.78 -5.58
C PHE A 45 -0.52 -8.95 -4.34
N HIS A 46 0.24 -7.90 -3.97
CA HIS A 46 1.27 -7.95 -2.93
C HIS A 46 1.00 -6.94 -1.82
N THR A 47 1.57 -7.17 -0.64
CA THR A 47 1.41 -6.36 0.58
C THR A 47 2.60 -5.42 0.82
N THR A 48 3.73 -5.68 0.15
CA THR A 48 4.95 -4.85 0.15
C THR A 48 5.29 -4.29 -1.23
N ALA A 49 4.43 -4.46 -2.23
CA ALA A 49 4.62 -3.92 -3.56
C ALA A 49 3.32 -3.36 -4.13
N GLY A 50 3.38 -2.23 -4.84
CA GLY A 50 2.19 -1.57 -5.36
C GLY A 50 2.50 -0.26 -6.07
N TYR A 51 1.55 0.67 -5.99
CA TYR A 51 1.55 1.86 -6.85
C TYR A 51 1.35 3.16 -6.07
N LEU A 52 1.87 4.25 -6.62
CA LEU A 52 1.51 5.60 -6.19
C LEU A 52 0.25 6.07 -6.93
N ASP A 53 -0.53 6.93 -6.28
CA ASP A 53 -1.62 7.67 -6.94
C ASP A 53 -1.08 8.53 -8.09
N GLN A 54 -1.81 8.63 -9.22
CA GLN A 54 -1.33 9.30 -10.44
C GLN A 54 -0.78 10.71 -10.19
N GLY A 55 -1.49 11.55 -9.43
CA GLY A 55 -1.05 12.91 -9.16
C GLY A 55 0.29 12.99 -8.42
N LEU A 56 0.55 12.04 -7.52
CA LEU A 56 1.82 11.96 -6.80
C LEU A 56 2.94 11.44 -7.70
N ALA A 57 2.69 10.36 -8.44
CA ALA A 57 3.64 9.80 -9.39
C ALA A 57 4.05 10.84 -10.43
N MET A 58 3.07 11.56 -11.00
CA MET A 58 3.29 12.67 -11.92
C MET A 58 4.18 13.77 -11.34
N ARG A 59 3.97 14.16 -10.09
CA ARG A 59 4.78 15.20 -9.44
C ARG A 59 6.23 14.73 -9.26
N LEU A 60 6.44 13.48 -8.83
CA LEU A 60 7.77 12.90 -8.67
C LEU A 60 8.48 12.71 -10.02
N ASN A 61 7.75 12.31 -11.06
CA ASN A 61 8.30 12.08 -12.40
C ASN A 61 8.70 13.37 -13.14
N ARG A 62 8.41 14.56 -12.59
CA ARG A 62 8.91 15.83 -13.15
C ARG A 62 10.44 15.93 -13.10
N LYS A 63 11.05 15.30 -12.09
CA LYS A 63 12.50 15.18 -11.99
C LYS A 63 12.92 13.78 -12.42
N ARG A 64 14.04 13.68 -13.13
CA ARG A 64 14.66 12.39 -13.44
C ARG A 64 14.91 11.64 -12.13
N ASN A 65 14.48 10.38 -12.06
CA ASN A 65 14.59 9.52 -10.88
C ASN A 65 13.86 10.05 -9.61
N GLY A 66 12.87 10.94 -9.72
CA GLY A 66 12.23 11.55 -8.54
C GLY A 66 11.51 10.57 -7.61
N VAL A 67 11.19 9.34 -8.05
CA VAL A 67 10.66 8.27 -7.17
C VAL A 67 11.72 7.79 -6.18
N ALA A 68 13.01 7.76 -6.54
CA ALA A 68 14.04 7.19 -5.67
C ALA A 68 14.23 7.99 -4.36
N PRO A 69 14.40 9.34 -4.37
CA PRO A 69 14.45 10.12 -3.13
C PRO A 69 13.21 9.93 -2.24
N TYR A 70 12.04 9.78 -2.87
CA TYR A 70 10.80 9.51 -2.16
C TYR A 70 10.85 8.18 -1.39
N LEU A 71 11.34 7.11 -2.02
CA LEU A 71 11.47 5.81 -1.38
C LEU A 71 12.60 5.79 -0.34
N ASN A 72 13.71 6.47 -0.60
CA ASN A 72 14.83 6.58 0.34
C ASN A 72 14.41 7.24 1.66
N PHE A 73 13.51 8.23 1.62
CA PHE A 73 12.96 8.82 2.83
C PHE A 73 12.23 7.79 3.71
N PHE A 74 11.38 6.93 3.12
CA PHE A 74 10.68 5.92 3.90
C PHE A 74 11.60 4.76 4.35
N GLN A 75 12.66 4.45 3.61
CA GLN A 75 13.71 3.54 4.09
C GLN A 75 14.47 4.09 5.29
N ALA A 76 14.76 5.40 5.31
CA ALA A 76 15.43 6.01 6.44
C ALA A 76 14.53 6.03 7.69
N LEU A 77 13.22 6.21 7.50
CA LEU A 77 12.22 6.12 8.57
C LEU A 77 12.01 4.69 9.07
N PHE A 78 12.02 3.71 8.17
CA PHE A 78 11.83 2.29 8.45
C PHE A 78 13.04 1.52 7.91
N PRO A 79 14.16 1.51 8.65
CA PRO A 79 15.35 0.86 8.16
C PRO A 79 15.22 -0.66 8.28
N GLU A 80 15.65 -1.36 7.23
CA GLU A 80 15.74 -2.82 7.20
C GLU A 80 16.51 -3.35 8.43
N GLY A 81 15.96 -4.38 9.08
CA GLY A 81 16.56 -4.97 10.27
C GLY A 81 16.48 -4.10 11.54
N GLY A 82 15.59 -3.11 11.59
CA GLY A 82 15.43 -2.20 12.72
C GLY A 82 15.00 -2.81 14.06
N GLY A 83 14.92 -4.14 14.19
CA GLY A 83 14.42 -4.81 15.39
C GLY A 83 12.91 -4.67 15.54
N TYR A 84 12.17 -5.05 14.50
CA TYR A 84 10.70 -5.04 14.49
C TYR A 84 10.14 -6.27 15.17
N GLN A 85 9.02 -6.12 15.87
CA GLN A 85 8.40 -7.27 16.53
C GLN A 85 7.78 -8.26 15.53
N HIS A 86 7.27 -7.76 14.40
CA HIS A 86 6.87 -8.57 13.26
C HIS A 86 7.98 -9.53 12.80
N ASP A 87 9.24 -9.12 12.88
CA ASP A 87 10.38 -9.93 12.41
C ASP A 87 10.83 -10.98 13.45
N GLU A 88 10.27 -10.95 14.67
CA GLU A 88 10.48 -11.95 15.70
C GLU A 88 9.61 -13.19 15.44
N LEU A 89 9.97 -13.96 14.41
CA LEU A 89 9.18 -15.09 13.88
C LEU A 89 8.82 -16.14 14.93
N HIS A 90 9.56 -16.24 16.04
CA HIS A 90 9.27 -17.14 17.14
C HIS A 90 8.01 -16.75 17.94
N LEU A 91 7.61 -15.48 17.88
CA LEU A 91 6.39 -14.93 18.50
C LEU A 91 5.16 -15.02 17.58
N ARG A 92 5.34 -15.42 16.31
CA ARG A 92 4.26 -15.53 15.31
C ARG A 92 3.54 -16.86 15.40
N GLU A 93 2.57 -16.95 16.30
CA GLU A 93 1.76 -18.16 16.57
C GLU A 93 0.92 -18.62 15.37
N GLU A 94 0.61 -17.72 14.44
CA GLU A 94 -0.12 -18.03 13.20
C GLU A 94 0.72 -18.80 12.16
N LEU A 95 2.05 -18.87 12.34
CA LEU A 95 2.96 -19.57 11.45
C LEU A 95 3.38 -20.92 12.04
N SER A 96 3.30 -21.97 11.21
CA SER A 96 3.96 -23.25 11.51
C SER A 96 5.49 -23.11 11.53
N GLU A 97 6.18 -24.06 12.17
CA GLU A 97 7.65 -24.06 12.19
C GLU A 97 8.28 -24.06 10.80
N ALA A 98 7.66 -24.75 9.84
CA ALA A 98 8.12 -24.78 8.46
C ALA A 98 7.97 -23.40 7.79
N GLN A 99 6.84 -22.70 8.02
CA GLN A 99 6.63 -21.35 7.51
C GLN A 99 7.61 -20.35 8.12
N ARG A 100 7.83 -20.40 9.44
CA ARG A 100 8.80 -19.53 10.15
C ARG A 100 10.23 -19.62 9.60
N ARG A 101 10.62 -20.72 8.94
CA ARG A 101 11.96 -20.86 8.34
C ARG A 101 12.12 -20.09 7.04
N VAL A 102 11.02 -19.82 6.34
CA VAL A 102 11.02 -19.21 4.99
C VAL A 102 10.38 -17.83 4.97
N GLU A 103 9.72 -17.45 6.07
CA GLU A 103 9.07 -16.14 6.22
C GLU A 103 10.09 -15.00 6.08
N PRO A 104 9.84 -14.02 5.19
CA PRO A 104 10.68 -12.83 5.08
C PRO A 104 10.57 -11.97 6.34
N ARG A 105 11.70 -11.37 6.74
CA ARG A 105 11.75 -10.32 7.76
C ARG A 105 11.67 -8.96 7.08
N ASN A 106 10.46 -8.48 6.88
CA ASN A 106 10.17 -7.35 6.00
C ASN A 106 9.21 -6.33 6.63
N ALA A 107 9.11 -6.28 7.97
CA ALA A 107 8.26 -5.32 8.67
C ALA A 107 8.47 -3.87 8.18
N ASP A 108 9.73 -3.50 7.93
CA ASP A 108 10.11 -2.21 7.37
C ASP A 108 9.39 -1.91 6.05
N SER A 109 9.24 -2.92 5.19
CA SER A 109 8.62 -2.80 3.86
C SER A 109 7.10 -2.67 3.98
N HIS A 110 6.46 -3.38 4.91
CA HIS A 110 5.04 -3.19 5.22
C HIS A 110 4.78 -1.78 5.76
N LEU A 111 5.58 -1.32 6.72
CA LEU A 111 5.46 0.03 7.28
C LEU A 111 5.72 1.11 6.23
N ALA A 112 6.74 0.94 5.40
CA ALA A 112 7.04 1.86 4.30
C ALA A 112 5.90 1.87 3.27
N PHE A 113 5.31 0.72 2.93
CA PHE A 113 4.16 0.65 2.02
C PHE A 113 2.98 1.51 2.53
N ILE A 114 2.59 1.29 3.79
CA ILE A 114 1.48 2.00 4.44
C ILE A 114 1.79 3.50 4.54
N SER A 115 2.99 3.84 5.02
CA SER A 115 3.40 5.21 5.33
C SER A 115 3.64 6.07 4.09
N ALA A 116 4.22 5.47 3.04
CA ALA A 116 4.42 6.08 1.74
C ALA A 116 3.10 6.29 0.98
N GLY A 117 1.98 5.77 1.50
CA GLY A 117 0.70 5.85 0.84
C GLY A 117 0.71 5.16 -0.52
N LEU A 118 1.49 4.09 -0.65
CA LEU A 118 1.35 3.14 -1.74
C LEU A 118 -0.01 2.47 -1.64
N ARG A 119 -0.50 1.97 -2.78
CA ARG A 119 -1.79 1.32 -2.91
C ARG A 119 -1.64 0.07 -3.74
N SER A 120 -2.36 -0.98 -3.35
CA SER A 120 -2.50 -2.17 -4.20
C SER A 120 -3.26 -1.83 -5.48
N CYS A 121 -4.21 -0.88 -5.42
CA CYS A 121 -5.07 -0.54 -6.54
C CYS A 121 -5.09 0.97 -6.82
N VAL A 122 -4.79 1.35 -8.06
CA VAL A 122 -4.83 2.75 -8.54
C VAL A 122 -5.44 2.85 -9.92
N THR A 123 -6.14 3.95 -10.20
CA THR A 123 -6.63 4.30 -11.54
C THR A 123 -5.78 5.43 -12.10
N TYR A 124 -5.34 5.29 -13.34
CA TYR A 124 -4.66 6.33 -14.10
C TYR A 124 -5.50 6.70 -15.31
N ARG A 125 -5.60 8.00 -15.57
CA ARG A 125 -5.97 8.48 -16.92
C ARG A 125 -4.76 8.32 -17.81
N ARG A 126 -4.97 7.79 -19.01
CA ARG A 126 -3.91 7.65 -20.00
C ARG A 126 -3.32 9.01 -20.33
N ARG A 127 -1.99 9.05 -20.33
CA ARG A 127 -1.19 10.09 -20.97
C ARG A 127 -0.08 9.42 -21.76
N ARG A 128 0.16 9.89 -22.99
CA ARG A 128 1.15 9.27 -23.90
C ARG A 128 2.55 9.45 -23.31
N GLY A 129 3.36 8.40 -23.31
CA GLY A 129 4.74 8.43 -22.82
C GLY A 129 4.93 8.53 -21.31
N GLU A 130 3.86 8.63 -20.50
CA GLU A 130 4.00 8.66 -19.04
C GLU A 130 4.14 7.25 -18.44
N PRO A 131 5.19 6.94 -17.67
CA PRO A 131 5.37 5.64 -17.06
C PRO A 131 4.37 5.41 -15.92
N VAL A 132 4.08 4.14 -15.63
CA VAL A 132 3.42 3.73 -14.38
C VAL A 132 4.31 2.74 -13.70
N TYR A 133 4.83 3.13 -12.54
CA TYR A 133 5.79 2.33 -11.81
C TYR A 133 5.11 1.41 -10.80
N PHE A 134 5.35 0.11 -10.96
CA PHE A 134 5.18 -0.87 -9.89
C PHE A 134 6.41 -0.79 -8.99
N ILE A 135 6.18 -0.45 -7.73
CA ILE A 135 7.23 -0.24 -6.73
C ILE A 135 7.21 -1.46 -5.82
N ASP A 136 8.32 -2.19 -5.76
CA ASP A 136 8.56 -3.27 -4.82
C ASP A 136 9.48 -2.78 -3.71
N LEU A 137 9.11 -3.02 -2.46
CA LEU A 137 9.92 -2.65 -1.30
C LEU A 137 10.71 -3.84 -0.70
N ASP A 138 10.36 -5.05 -1.13
CA ASP A 138 10.89 -6.32 -0.60
C ASP A 138 11.15 -7.34 -1.71
N GLY A 139 11.73 -6.88 -2.82
CA GLY A 139 11.86 -7.63 -4.08
C GLY A 139 12.88 -8.76 -4.07
N ILE A 140 13.77 -8.82 -3.07
CA ILE A 140 14.77 -9.87 -2.89
C ILE A 140 14.64 -10.40 -1.46
N ASN A 141 14.50 -11.72 -1.32
CA ASN A 141 14.55 -12.41 -0.02
C ASN A 141 15.70 -13.42 -0.04
N ASN A 142 16.59 -13.39 0.96
CA ASN A 142 17.74 -14.30 1.08
C ASN A 142 18.58 -14.42 -0.22
N GLY A 143 18.81 -13.29 -0.90
CA GLY A 143 19.57 -13.23 -2.15
C GLY A 143 18.83 -13.72 -3.40
N GLN A 144 17.57 -14.16 -3.26
CA GLN A 144 16.75 -14.63 -4.38
C GLN A 144 15.69 -13.59 -4.76
N PRO A 145 15.56 -13.26 -6.07
CA PRO A 145 14.46 -12.44 -6.57
C PRO A 145 13.11 -13.07 -6.24
N ARG A 146 12.21 -12.29 -5.65
CA ARG A 146 10.82 -12.72 -5.46
C ARG A 146 10.07 -12.67 -6.79
N GLN A 147 9.00 -13.45 -6.89
CA GLN A 147 8.08 -13.37 -8.02
C GLN A 147 6.89 -12.50 -7.65
N ARG A 148 6.65 -11.48 -8.47
CA ARG A 148 5.53 -10.56 -8.34
C ARG A 148 4.59 -10.71 -9.50
N VAL A 149 3.36 -10.33 -9.24
CA VAL A 149 2.24 -10.39 -10.18
C VAL A 149 1.45 -9.12 -10.01
N THR A 150 1.04 -8.53 -11.13
CA THR A 150 0.16 -7.37 -11.16
C THR A 150 -0.73 -7.41 -12.40
N SER A 151 -1.94 -6.88 -12.28
CA SER A 151 -2.89 -6.78 -13.38
C SER A 151 -3.10 -5.34 -13.82
N ILE A 152 -3.35 -5.15 -15.10
CA ILE A 152 -3.74 -3.88 -15.69
C ILE A 152 -5.06 -4.08 -16.44
N LEU A 153 -6.09 -3.34 -16.05
CA LEU A 153 -7.43 -3.37 -16.63
C LEU A 153 -7.71 -2.04 -17.33
N GLY A 154 -7.70 -2.04 -18.66
CA GLY A 154 -8.08 -0.90 -19.50
C GLY A 154 -9.59 -0.81 -19.70
N TYR A 155 -10.14 0.40 -19.59
CA TYR A 155 -11.58 0.66 -19.78
C TYR A 155 -11.86 2.09 -20.26
N ASN A 156 -13.05 2.30 -20.82
CA ASN A 156 -13.50 3.58 -21.36
C ASN A 156 -14.21 4.42 -20.31
N SER A 157 -15.08 3.80 -19.52
CA SER A 157 -15.96 4.48 -18.57
C SER A 157 -16.20 3.71 -17.27
N GLU A 158 -16.62 4.46 -16.24
CA GLU A 158 -16.97 3.94 -14.92
C GLU A 158 -18.45 4.22 -14.69
N GLU A 159 -19.17 3.20 -14.24
CA GLU A 159 -20.58 3.27 -13.90
C GLU A 159 -20.75 2.78 -12.46
N PRO A 160 -20.99 3.68 -11.49
CA PRO A 160 -21.38 3.28 -10.14
C PRO A 160 -22.73 2.54 -10.20
N VAL A 161 -22.79 1.31 -9.71
CA VAL A 161 -24.00 0.47 -9.80
C VAL A 161 -24.67 0.24 -8.45
N ALA A 162 -23.89 0.26 -7.35
CA ALA A 162 -24.43 0.05 -6.02
C ALA A 162 -23.55 0.75 -4.97
N THR A 163 -24.17 1.14 -3.85
CA THR A 163 -23.45 1.57 -2.65
C THR A 163 -24.22 1.13 -1.41
N VAL A 164 -23.51 0.57 -0.45
CA VAL A 164 -24.04 0.16 0.85
C VAL A 164 -23.17 0.72 1.96
N ARG A 165 -23.79 1.03 3.10
CA ARG A 165 -23.06 1.43 4.31
C ARG A 165 -22.96 0.24 5.25
N VAL A 166 -21.77 0.01 5.78
CA VAL A 166 -21.47 -1.07 6.72
C VAL A 166 -20.87 -0.46 7.98
N THR A 167 -21.28 -0.97 9.14
CA THR A 167 -20.71 -0.60 10.43
C THR A 167 -19.67 -1.65 10.82
N VAL A 168 -18.47 -1.19 11.18
CA VAL A 168 -17.37 -2.02 11.63
C VAL A 168 -17.21 -1.84 13.14
N PRO A 169 -17.41 -2.88 13.96
CA PRO A 169 -17.13 -2.82 15.39
C PRO A 169 -15.63 -2.62 15.62
N ILE A 170 -15.28 -1.80 16.60
CA ILE A 170 -13.89 -1.52 16.94
C ILE A 170 -13.68 -1.51 18.46
N SER A 171 -12.49 -1.86 18.93
CA SER A 171 -12.23 -1.88 20.36
C SER A 171 -12.27 -0.46 20.96
N GLY A 172 -12.37 -0.40 22.29
CA GLY A 172 -12.26 0.85 23.04
C GLY A 172 -10.84 1.44 23.09
N HIS A 173 -9.83 0.75 22.55
CA HIS A 173 -8.45 1.21 22.59
C HIS A 173 -8.23 2.41 21.66
N PRO A 174 -7.40 3.41 22.03
CA PRO A 174 -7.14 4.56 21.17
C PRO A 174 -6.49 4.18 19.83
N VAL A 175 -5.60 3.20 19.83
CA VAL A 175 -4.95 2.65 18.64
C VAL A 175 -5.43 1.22 18.49
N ASP A 176 -6.00 0.88 17.34
CA ASP A 176 -6.53 -0.44 17.04
C ASP A 176 -6.58 -0.66 15.52
N SER A 177 -6.65 -1.91 15.11
CA SER A 177 -6.73 -2.33 13.71
C SER A 177 -7.75 -3.46 13.56
N VAL A 178 -8.57 -3.39 12.53
CA VAL A 178 -9.58 -4.40 12.23
C VAL A 178 -9.33 -4.98 10.85
N ASN A 179 -9.21 -6.30 10.79
CA ASN A 179 -9.18 -7.07 9.55
C ASN A 179 -10.57 -7.05 8.91
N LEU A 180 -10.75 -6.34 7.79
CA LEU A 180 -12.06 -6.25 7.14
C LEU A 180 -12.43 -7.53 6.36
N LYS A 181 -11.50 -8.48 6.22
CA LYS A 181 -11.76 -9.85 5.73
C LYS A 181 -12.26 -10.80 6.81
N ASP A 182 -12.30 -10.39 8.08
CA ASP A 182 -12.80 -11.25 9.15
C ASP A 182 -14.24 -11.72 8.81
N PRO A 183 -14.48 -13.04 8.68
CA PRO A 183 -15.79 -13.56 8.30
C PRO A 183 -16.92 -13.10 9.22
N ARG A 184 -16.61 -12.80 10.49
CA ARG A 184 -17.59 -12.30 11.48
C ARG A 184 -18.18 -10.94 11.09
N LEU A 185 -17.49 -10.19 10.21
CA LEU A 185 -17.98 -8.91 9.69
C LEU A 185 -18.93 -9.06 8.50
N GLY A 186 -18.92 -10.20 7.81
CA GLY A 186 -19.75 -10.45 6.61
C GLY A 186 -19.48 -9.51 5.42
N LEU A 187 -18.44 -8.66 5.48
CA LEU A 187 -18.19 -7.63 4.47
C LEU A 187 -17.90 -8.22 3.08
N TYR A 188 -17.09 -9.28 3.03
CA TYR A 188 -16.71 -9.93 1.78
C TYR A 188 -17.87 -10.71 1.16
N ASP A 189 -18.72 -11.34 1.98
CA ASP A 189 -19.98 -11.93 1.53
C ASP A 189 -20.86 -10.86 0.88
N ARG A 190 -21.00 -9.71 1.55
CA ARG A 190 -21.75 -8.58 1.01
C ARG A 190 -21.19 -8.06 -0.30
N CYS A 191 -19.87 -8.00 -0.46
CA CYS A 191 -19.23 -7.62 -1.72
C CYS A 191 -19.55 -8.63 -2.84
N ARG A 192 -19.47 -9.93 -2.55
CA ARG A 192 -19.83 -11.00 -3.51
C ARG A 192 -21.29 -10.94 -3.92
N GLU A 193 -22.19 -10.72 -2.96
CA GLU A 193 -23.62 -10.52 -3.22
C GLU A 193 -23.85 -9.35 -4.17
N LEU A 194 -23.21 -8.20 -3.93
CA LEU A 194 -23.31 -7.04 -4.81
C LEU A 194 -22.79 -7.36 -6.23
N ILE A 195 -21.64 -8.01 -6.35
CA ILE A 195 -21.07 -8.36 -7.65
C ILE A 195 -22.03 -9.27 -8.44
N ASN A 196 -22.57 -10.31 -7.78
CA ASN A 196 -23.51 -11.24 -8.39
C ASN A 196 -24.85 -10.59 -8.74
N GLN A 197 -25.42 -9.81 -7.82
CA GLN A 197 -26.72 -9.15 -8.00
C GLN A 197 -26.71 -8.19 -9.20
N TYR A 198 -25.60 -7.46 -9.39
CA TYR A 198 -25.48 -6.47 -10.46
C TYR A 198 -24.73 -6.99 -11.69
N GLY A 199 -24.33 -8.26 -11.71
CA GLY A 199 -23.64 -8.89 -12.84
C GLY A 199 -22.42 -8.11 -13.31
N VAL A 200 -21.53 -7.73 -12.40
CA VAL A 200 -20.30 -6.98 -12.74
C VAL A 200 -19.16 -7.97 -12.95
N ASP A 201 -18.75 -8.15 -14.20
CA ASP A 201 -17.62 -8.98 -14.62
C ASP A 201 -16.27 -8.26 -14.40
N LYS A 202 -16.19 -6.97 -14.77
CA LYS A 202 -15.01 -6.13 -14.66
C LYS A 202 -15.34 -4.80 -14.01
N GLY A 203 -14.60 -4.46 -12.96
CA GLY A 203 -14.90 -3.27 -12.19
C GLY A 203 -14.03 -3.11 -10.96
N ARG A 204 -14.60 -2.47 -9.94
CA ARG A 204 -13.98 -2.37 -8.63
C ARG A 204 -15.01 -2.31 -7.51
N ILE A 205 -14.60 -2.81 -6.35
CA ILE A 205 -15.19 -2.44 -5.06
C ILE A 205 -14.34 -1.33 -4.46
N HIS A 206 -14.97 -0.22 -4.10
CA HIS A 206 -14.35 0.89 -3.38
C HIS A 206 -14.87 0.88 -1.95
N ILE A 207 -13.96 0.79 -0.97
CA ILE A 207 -14.28 0.85 0.45
C ILE A 207 -13.74 2.17 0.97
N ALA A 208 -14.60 3.03 1.48
CA ALA A 208 -14.24 4.34 2.00
C ALA A 208 -14.76 4.54 3.42
N LEU A 209 -13.99 5.24 4.25
CA LEU A 209 -14.50 5.74 5.53
C LEU A 209 -15.65 6.72 5.26
N ALA A 210 -16.77 6.53 5.95
CA ALA A 210 -17.93 7.39 5.82
C ALA A 210 -17.58 8.86 6.16
N PRO A 211 -18.36 9.84 5.68
CA PRO A 211 -18.22 11.23 6.08
C PRO A 211 -18.25 11.36 7.61
N GLY A 212 -17.33 12.14 8.18
CA GLY A 212 -17.22 12.33 9.63
C GLY A 212 -16.34 11.30 10.37
N GLU A 213 -15.97 10.19 9.73
CA GLU A 213 -15.02 9.24 10.31
C GLU A 213 -13.60 9.79 10.27
N HIS A 214 -13.23 10.52 11.31
CA HIS A 214 -11.90 11.10 11.49
C HIS A 214 -11.00 10.19 12.32
N GLN A 215 -9.69 10.41 12.19
CA GLN A 215 -8.68 9.72 13.00
C GLN A 215 -8.68 8.19 12.83
N ALA A 216 -9.07 7.78 11.63
CA ALA A 216 -9.00 6.43 11.13
C ALA A 216 -8.53 6.45 9.66
N GLY A 217 -8.01 5.32 9.21
CA GLY A 217 -7.50 5.12 7.87
C GLY A 217 -7.78 3.69 7.39
N LEU A 218 -7.58 3.50 6.09
CA LEU A 218 -7.70 2.22 5.41
C LEU A 218 -6.39 1.95 4.65
N THR A 219 -5.96 0.69 4.67
CA THR A 219 -4.86 0.17 3.85
C THR A 219 -5.22 -1.23 3.34
N VAL A 220 -4.55 -1.69 2.29
CA VAL A 220 -4.55 -3.12 1.90
C VAL A 220 -3.17 -3.64 2.21
N ASN A 221 -3.08 -4.58 3.13
CA ASN A 221 -1.83 -5.14 3.60
C ASN A 221 -2.05 -6.55 4.15
N GLU A 222 -1.02 -7.16 4.73
CA GLU A 222 -1.16 -8.39 5.48
C GLU A 222 -1.66 -8.08 6.88
N TYR A 223 -2.65 -8.84 7.36
CA TYR A 223 -3.13 -8.66 8.72
C TYR A 223 -2.37 -9.59 9.66
N GLU A 224 -1.25 -9.09 10.18
CA GLU A 224 -0.42 -9.78 11.17
C GLU A 224 -0.52 -9.07 12.51
N THR A 225 -0.76 -9.85 13.56
CA THR A 225 -0.97 -9.33 14.91
C THR A 225 0.23 -8.49 15.38
N LEU A 226 1.46 -8.99 15.22
CA LEU A 226 2.66 -8.27 15.67
C LEU A 226 2.88 -6.97 14.89
N LEU A 227 2.75 -7.01 13.56
CA LEU A 227 2.88 -5.82 12.73
C LEU A 227 1.83 -4.77 13.08
N MET A 228 0.57 -5.17 13.24
CA MET A 228 -0.54 -4.25 13.45
C MET A 228 -0.60 -3.71 14.89
N GLN A 229 -0.47 -4.58 15.89
CA GLN A 229 -0.67 -4.22 17.30
C GLN A 229 0.57 -3.65 17.97
N HIS A 230 1.75 -3.90 17.40
CA HIS A 230 3.01 -3.43 17.96
C HIS A 230 3.70 -2.42 17.03
N ASP A 231 4.26 -2.87 15.91
CA ASP A 231 5.11 -2.00 15.08
C ASP A 231 4.33 -0.79 14.52
N LEU A 232 3.21 -1.03 13.83
CA LEU A 232 2.37 0.04 13.29
C LEU A 232 1.75 0.88 14.41
N ALA A 233 1.33 0.26 15.51
CA ALA A 233 0.76 0.96 16.64
C ALA A 233 1.76 1.92 17.29
N GLU A 234 3.02 1.54 17.39
CA GLU A 234 4.10 2.39 17.91
C GLU A 234 4.40 3.55 16.96
N VAL A 235 4.47 3.29 15.64
CA VAL A 235 4.59 4.34 14.61
C VAL A 235 3.46 5.35 14.71
N LEU A 236 2.22 4.91 14.90
CA LEU A 236 1.04 5.77 15.07
C LEU A 236 1.07 6.59 16.37
N ARG A 237 1.72 6.09 17.42
CA ARG A 237 1.87 6.81 18.69
C ARG A 237 2.94 7.89 18.57
N ASN A 238 4.14 7.54 18.10
CA ASN A 238 5.24 8.50 17.98
C ASN A 238 6.30 8.03 16.93
N PRO A 239 6.23 8.51 15.68
CA PRO A 239 7.10 8.05 14.60
C PRO A 239 8.55 8.52 14.76
N LEU A 240 8.78 9.69 15.38
CA LEU A 240 10.14 10.18 15.61
C LEU A 240 10.84 9.36 16.70
N ARG A 241 10.11 9.03 17.76
CA ARG A 241 10.61 8.13 18.80
C ARG A 241 10.87 6.74 18.24
N PHE A 242 9.91 6.19 17.47
CA PHE A 242 10.06 4.92 16.78
C PHE A 242 11.35 4.89 15.95
N MET A 243 11.53 5.88 15.08
CA MET A 243 12.74 6.00 14.25
C MET A 243 14.03 6.07 15.09
N ALA A 244 14.04 6.86 16.17
CA ALA A 244 15.19 6.96 17.06
C ALA A 244 15.51 5.61 17.75
N GLU A 245 14.49 4.87 18.17
CA GLU A 245 14.65 3.54 18.77
C GLU A 245 15.18 2.53 17.73
N LYS A 246 14.60 2.46 16.53
CA LYS A 246 15.09 1.57 15.45
C LYS A 246 16.52 1.91 15.02
N SER A 247 16.87 3.19 14.98
CA SER A 247 18.25 3.63 14.69
C SER A 247 19.23 3.19 15.79
N ARG A 248 18.85 3.26 17.07
CA ARG A 248 19.67 2.77 18.19
C ARG A 248 19.84 1.26 18.14
N HIS A 249 18.81 0.50 17.77
CA HIS A 249 18.91 -0.94 17.58
C HIS A 249 19.95 -1.32 16.52
N LEU A 250 19.95 -0.64 15.38
CA LEU A 250 20.96 -0.87 14.33
C LEU A 250 22.39 -0.58 14.81
N LEU A 251 22.58 0.45 15.65
CA LEU A 251 23.89 0.74 16.22
C LEU A 251 24.34 -0.32 17.24
N ALA A 252 23.39 -0.94 17.95
CA ALA A 252 23.67 -1.96 18.94
C ALA A 252 23.94 -3.35 18.34
N ASP A 253 23.39 -3.65 17.15
CA ASP A 253 23.63 -4.90 16.44
C ASP A 253 24.14 -4.67 14.99
N PRO A 254 25.45 -4.40 14.80
CA PRO A 254 26.03 -4.15 13.49
C PRO A 254 25.98 -5.33 12.52
N ARG A 255 25.79 -6.56 13.02
CA ARG A 255 25.80 -7.78 12.21
C ARG A 255 24.44 -8.09 11.59
N ALA A 256 23.37 -7.52 12.12
CA ALA A 256 22.03 -7.58 11.51
C ALA A 256 21.89 -6.68 10.26
N ILE A 257 22.94 -5.95 9.88
CA ILE A 257 22.88 -4.90 8.86
C ILE A 257 23.29 -5.39 7.46
N PRO A 258 22.46 -5.22 6.42
CA PRO A 258 22.90 -5.28 5.03
C PRO A 258 23.85 -4.10 4.71
N ASN A 259 25.00 -4.37 4.08
CA ASN A 259 26.09 -3.40 3.83
C ASN A 259 25.70 -2.04 3.20
N LYS A 260 24.50 -1.86 2.64
CA LYS A 260 24.01 -0.61 2.05
C LYS A 260 23.20 0.29 3.01
N THR A 261 22.73 -0.21 4.15
CA THR A 261 21.84 0.53 5.07
C THR A 261 22.63 1.42 6.05
N ILE A 262 23.91 1.10 6.29
CA ILE A 262 24.80 1.80 7.25
C ILE A 262 24.99 3.29 6.87
N GLY A 263 25.07 3.60 5.57
CA GLY A 263 25.28 4.97 5.10
C GLY A 263 24.08 5.91 5.35
N TYR A 264 22.87 5.36 5.42
CA TYR A 264 21.63 6.14 5.53
C TYR A 264 21.15 6.31 6.98
N ALA A 265 21.36 5.31 7.84
CA ALA A 265 20.98 5.38 9.24
C ALA A 265 21.87 6.36 10.04
N LYS A 266 23.08 6.65 9.55
CA LYS A 266 24.15 7.31 10.33
C LYS A 266 24.29 8.81 10.01
N TYR A 267 23.23 9.59 10.21
CA TYR A 267 23.28 11.08 10.40
C TYR A 267 23.02 12.03 9.21
N ASP A 268 22.03 11.80 8.35
CA ASP A 268 21.53 12.96 7.57
C ASP A 268 20.04 12.91 7.16
N MET A 269 19.15 12.77 8.15
CA MET A 269 17.70 12.91 7.91
C MET A 269 17.34 14.27 7.29
N VAL A 270 18.12 15.31 7.59
CA VAL A 270 17.93 16.65 7.01
C VAL A 270 18.19 16.59 5.51
N ARG A 271 19.29 16.00 5.07
CA ARG A 271 19.56 15.79 3.64
C ARG A 271 18.55 14.88 2.96
N VAL A 272 18.18 13.75 3.56
CA VAL A 272 17.17 12.85 2.97
C VAL A 272 15.82 13.56 2.82
N PHE A 273 15.45 14.39 3.81
CA PHE A 273 14.27 15.23 3.73
C PHE A 273 14.40 16.34 2.67
N ASN A 274 15.56 16.99 2.56
CA ASN A 274 15.83 17.99 1.53
C ASN A 274 15.76 17.38 0.12
N GLU A 275 16.33 16.20 -0.09
CA GLU A 275 16.25 15.46 -1.35
C GLU A 275 14.79 15.11 -1.71
N LEU A 276 13.96 14.74 -0.71
CA LEU A 276 12.53 14.54 -0.88
C LEU A 276 11.80 15.83 -1.28
N VAL A 277 12.06 16.92 -0.57
CA VAL A 277 11.48 18.24 -0.83
C VAL A 277 11.78 18.68 -2.26
N ASP A 278 13.04 18.53 -2.66
CA ASP A 278 13.51 18.81 -4.01
C ASP A 278 12.79 17.94 -5.03
N ALA A 279 12.68 16.62 -4.79
CA ALA A 279 11.97 15.69 -5.67
C ALA A 279 10.49 16.06 -5.84
N LEU A 280 9.86 16.62 -4.81
CA LEU A 280 8.48 17.07 -4.83
C LEU A 280 8.29 18.48 -5.42
N GLY A 281 9.37 19.24 -5.61
CA GLY A 281 9.33 20.62 -6.13
C GLY A 281 8.60 21.58 -5.21
N LEU A 282 8.75 21.43 -3.89
CA LEU A 282 8.13 22.29 -2.89
C LEU A 282 9.00 23.54 -2.64
N SER A 283 8.38 24.69 -2.36
CA SER A 283 9.11 25.91 -1.98
C SER A 283 9.56 25.88 -0.51
N GLU A 284 10.66 26.55 -0.17
CA GLU A 284 11.20 26.60 1.21
C GLU A 284 10.15 27.00 2.26
N SER A 285 9.25 27.94 1.93
CA SER A 285 8.15 28.36 2.81
C SER A 285 7.07 27.30 3.05
N VAL A 286 6.87 26.38 2.11
CA VAL A 286 6.00 25.20 2.27
C VAL A 286 6.72 24.13 3.08
N VAL A 287 8.04 24.03 2.89
CA VAL A 287 8.92 23.10 3.60
C VAL A 287 8.96 23.42 5.08
N GLU A 288 9.17 24.68 5.48
CA GLU A 288 9.14 25.10 6.88
C GLU A 288 7.78 24.80 7.54
N LYS A 289 6.66 25.02 6.84
CA LYS A 289 5.31 24.68 7.32
C LYS A 289 5.10 23.17 7.46
N ILE A 290 5.70 22.39 6.57
CA ILE A 290 5.67 20.93 6.62
C ILE A 290 6.55 20.43 7.77
N LEU A 291 7.78 20.93 7.90
CA LEU A 291 8.72 20.61 8.97
C LEU A 291 8.16 20.99 10.35
N ALA A 292 7.52 22.16 10.48
CA ALA A 292 6.82 22.57 11.69
C ALA A 292 5.62 21.64 12.01
N ARG A 293 4.95 21.08 10.99
CA ARG A 293 3.97 20.00 11.18
C ARG A 293 4.62 18.67 11.52
N PHE A 294 5.83 18.38 11.03
CA PHE A 294 6.58 17.16 11.40
C PHE A 294 7.09 17.21 12.84
N ILE A 295 7.54 18.36 13.30
CA ILE A 295 8.11 18.56 14.65
C ILE A 295 7.00 18.86 15.69
N GLY A 296 5.89 19.48 15.26
CA GLY A 296 4.84 19.98 16.16
C GLY A 296 3.43 19.40 15.98
N ALA A 297 3.17 18.53 15.00
CA ALA A 297 1.87 17.86 14.86
C ALA A 297 1.91 16.41 15.34
N PRO A 298 0.81 15.88 15.89
CA PRO A 298 0.72 14.47 16.25
C PRO A 298 1.01 13.58 15.03
N ALA A 299 1.70 12.44 15.26
CA ALA A 299 1.92 11.30 14.38
C ALA A 299 0.78 10.96 13.39
N ARG A 300 -0.44 11.31 13.78
CA ARG A 300 -1.71 11.16 13.06
C ARG A 300 -1.76 11.86 11.69
N ARG A 301 -0.87 12.84 11.43
CA ARG A 301 -0.68 13.49 10.11
C ARG A 301 0.57 13.00 9.36
N PHE A 302 1.41 12.19 10.00
CA PHE A 302 2.69 11.70 9.47
C PHE A 302 2.49 10.59 8.44
N LEU A 303 1.59 9.66 8.74
CA LEU A 303 1.24 8.57 7.82
C LEU A 303 0.26 9.08 6.77
N ARG A 304 0.55 8.82 5.48
CA ARG A 304 -0.36 9.12 4.38
C ARG A 304 -1.49 8.08 4.30
N MET A 305 -2.06 7.73 5.46
CA MET A 305 -3.16 6.80 5.61
C MET A 305 -4.30 7.23 4.70
N LYS A 306 -4.76 6.29 3.88
CA LYS A 306 -5.83 6.58 2.93
C LYS A 306 -7.14 6.54 3.67
N ARG A 307 -8.11 7.30 3.17
CA ARG A 307 -9.50 7.22 3.63
C ARG A 307 -10.30 6.16 2.88
N SER A 308 -9.67 5.48 1.92
CA SER A 308 -10.32 4.51 1.09
C SER A 308 -9.34 3.59 0.38
N VAL A 309 -9.76 2.36 0.16
CA VAL A 309 -9.07 1.34 -0.62
C VAL A 309 -9.95 0.86 -1.77
N CYS A 310 -9.32 0.34 -2.82
CA CYS A 310 -10.02 -0.24 -3.96
C CYS A 310 -9.58 -1.69 -4.12
N LEU A 311 -10.54 -2.56 -4.43
CA LEU A 311 -10.34 -3.96 -4.77
C LEU A 311 -10.78 -4.16 -6.22
N LEU A 312 -10.00 -4.93 -6.99
CA LEU A 312 -10.32 -5.24 -8.37
C LEU A 312 -11.48 -6.25 -8.41
N VAL A 313 -12.46 -5.99 -9.28
CA VAL A 313 -13.44 -7.01 -9.70
C VAL A 313 -13.03 -7.46 -11.10
N SER A 314 -12.82 -8.76 -11.28
CA SER A 314 -12.29 -9.34 -12.52
C SER A 314 -12.90 -10.71 -12.76
N ASP A 315 -13.11 -11.05 -14.02
CA ASP A 315 -13.57 -12.36 -14.50
C ASP A 315 -12.40 -13.24 -15.00
N GLY A 316 -11.16 -12.85 -14.67
CA GLY A 316 -9.95 -13.54 -15.11
C GLY A 316 -9.87 -15.03 -14.73
N ASP A 317 -10.49 -15.43 -13.62
CA ASP A 317 -10.55 -16.84 -13.20
C ASP A 317 -11.60 -17.63 -13.98
N GLN A 318 -12.74 -16.99 -14.28
CA GLN A 318 -13.84 -17.56 -15.04
C GLN A 318 -14.53 -16.48 -15.87
N PRO A 319 -14.40 -16.51 -17.21
CA PRO A 319 -14.97 -15.48 -18.09
C PRO A 319 -16.46 -15.25 -17.83
N GLY A 320 -16.86 -13.98 -17.72
CA GLY A 320 -18.24 -13.57 -17.45
C GLY A 320 -18.70 -13.71 -15.99
N LEU A 321 -17.87 -14.23 -15.09
CA LEU A 321 -18.15 -14.28 -13.65
C LEU A 321 -17.15 -13.42 -12.88
N GLY A 322 -17.55 -12.21 -12.54
CA GLY A 322 -16.70 -11.30 -11.77
C GLY A 322 -16.50 -11.77 -10.33
N THR A 323 -15.25 -11.76 -9.88
CA THR A 323 -14.87 -12.04 -8.49
C THR A 323 -13.94 -10.94 -7.97
N LEU A 324 -13.81 -10.85 -6.65
CA LEU A 324 -12.78 -10.00 -6.05
C LEU A 324 -11.40 -10.60 -6.32
N ALA A 325 -10.56 -9.89 -7.06
CA ALA A 325 -9.18 -10.31 -7.28
C ALA A 325 -8.34 -9.91 -6.06
N GLU A 326 -7.60 -10.85 -5.50
CA GLU A 326 -6.76 -10.60 -4.32
C GLU A 326 -5.52 -11.48 -4.27
N GLY A 327 -4.46 -10.93 -3.69
CA GLY A 327 -3.29 -11.72 -3.33
C GLY A 327 -3.59 -12.62 -2.13
N PRO A 328 -2.83 -13.72 -1.95
CA PRO A 328 -3.09 -14.72 -0.90
C PRO A 328 -3.14 -14.11 0.51
N PHE A 329 -2.31 -13.09 0.76
CA PHE A 329 -2.18 -12.45 2.07
C PHE A 329 -2.86 -11.07 2.14
N GLN A 330 -3.45 -10.59 1.05
CA GLN A 330 -4.02 -9.25 1.02
C GLN A 330 -5.32 -9.19 1.82
N SER A 331 -5.37 -8.22 2.73
CA SER A 331 -6.58 -7.83 3.43
C SER A 331 -6.74 -6.31 3.48
N PRO A 332 -7.94 -5.77 3.26
CA PRO A 332 -8.29 -4.42 3.67
C PRO A 332 -8.29 -4.33 5.20
N ILE A 333 -7.58 -3.35 5.74
CA ILE A 333 -7.44 -3.15 7.18
C ILE A 333 -7.92 -1.75 7.51
N LEU A 334 -8.84 -1.64 8.45
CA LEU A 334 -9.24 -0.39 9.08
C LEU A 334 -8.34 -0.15 10.28
N VAL A 335 -7.69 1.01 10.33
CA VAL A 335 -6.79 1.39 11.43
C VAL A 335 -7.36 2.63 12.11
N GLN A 336 -7.56 2.60 13.43
CA GLN A 336 -7.88 3.78 14.22
C GLN A 336 -6.68 4.20 15.07
N TRP A 337 -6.57 5.50 15.31
CA TRP A 337 -5.61 6.07 16.25
C TRP A 337 -6.25 7.11 17.18
N GLN A 338 -7.59 7.13 17.20
CA GLN A 338 -8.39 7.69 18.27
C GLN A 338 -9.62 6.83 18.49
N ARG A 339 -9.98 6.64 19.76
CA ARG A 339 -11.17 5.91 20.17
C ARG A 339 -12.42 6.51 19.52
N SER A 340 -13.25 5.64 18.93
CA SER A 340 -14.64 5.97 18.61
C SER A 340 -15.50 5.91 19.87
N GLU A 341 -16.27 6.96 20.17
CA GLU A 341 -17.19 6.97 21.31
C GLU A 341 -18.20 5.82 21.23
N ARG A 342 -18.68 5.55 20.02
CA ARG A 342 -19.68 4.51 19.72
C ARG A 342 -19.08 3.11 19.61
N ARG A 343 -17.76 2.96 19.73
CA ARG A 343 -17.02 1.69 19.49
C ARG A 343 -17.33 1.06 18.13
N GLU A 344 -17.63 1.92 17.16
CA GLU A 344 -17.99 1.56 15.80
C GLU A 344 -17.40 2.58 14.84
N ARG A 345 -17.15 2.16 13.61
CA ARG A 345 -16.73 3.00 12.49
C ARG A 345 -17.59 2.67 11.28
N ALA A 346 -18.10 3.68 10.59
CA ALA A 346 -18.87 3.47 9.36
C ALA A 346 -17.97 3.49 8.10
N ILE A 347 -18.21 2.54 7.20
CA ILE A 347 -17.62 2.50 5.87
C ILE A 347 -18.69 2.46 4.79
N ASP A 348 -18.43 3.11 3.67
CA ASP A 348 -19.21 3.02 2.44
C ASP A 348 -18.52 2.06 1.49
N VAL A 349 -19.27 1.09 0.98
CA VAL A 349 -18.84 0.08 0.02
C VAL A 349 -19.57 0.31 -1.29
N SER A 350 -18.83 0.71 -2.32
CA SER A 350 -19.39 1.05 -3.63
C SER A 350 -18.89 0.10 -4.71
N LEU A 351 -19.82 -0.48 -5.47
CA LEU A 351 -19.50 -1.28 -6.66
C LEU A 351 -19.56 -0.39 -7.90
N THR A 352 -18.51 -0.45 -8.71
CA THR A 352 -18.41 0.27 -9.98
C THR A 352 -18.13 -0.71 -11.11
N ARG A 353 -18.93 -0.67 -12.17
CA ARG A 353 -18.71 -1.41 -13.42
C ARG A 353 -17.82 -0.61 -14.35
N PHE A 354 -16.93 -1.30 -15.07
CA PHE A 354 -16.15 -0.72 -16.15
C PHE A 354 -16.75 -1.09 -17.51
N ARG A 355 -16.74 -0.13 -18.45
CA ARG A 355 -17.21 -0.30 -19.83
C ARG A 355 -16.22 0.26 -20.82
#